data_AF-A0A6M7WDS3-F1
#
_entry.id   AF-A0A6M7WDS3-F1
#
_cell.length_a   1.000
_cell.length_b   1.000
_cell.length_c   1.000
_cell.angle_alpha   90.00
_cell.angle_beta   90.00
_cell.angle_gamma   90.00
#
_symmetry.space_group_name_H-M   'P 1'
#
loop_
_entity.id
_entity.type
_entity.pdbx_description
1 polymer ?
#
loop_
_entity_poly.entity_id
_entity_poly.type
_entity_poly.pdbx_seq_one_letter_code
_entity_poly.pdbx_strand_id
1 'polypeptide(L)'
;MEVIQQGIDLERDREPGHAEELTFWRDTLPEAWGLTFVLPLRETGIMEIVDKMERTKQLNDMWQTSPQATRKKIPHEIFVAATSIAFGMRIVSLKTRGYLRIKDAGFPVPGCITPGNQTPVNRIERRPKPKAPSDYLQPTMH
;
A
#
# COMPACT_ATOMS: atom_id res chain seq x y z
N MET A 1 11.31 -4.33 11.47
CA MET A 1 12.09 -5.34 12.20
C MET A 1 12.26 -4.92 13.66
N GLU A 2 12.78 -3.73 13.93
CA GLU A 2 13.02 -3.23 15.30
C GLU A 2 11.75 -3.15 16.18
N VAL A 3 10.63 -2.69 15.64
CA VAL A 3 9.34 -2.60 16.37
C VAL A 3 8.75 -3.98 16.69
N ILE A 4 9.01 -4.99 15.85
CA ILE A 4 8.53 -6.36 16.07
C ILE A 4 9.36 -6.99 17.20
N GLN A 5 10.68 -6.79 17.20
CA GLN A 5 11.55 -7.25 18.28
C GLN A 5 11.17 -6.61 19.62
N GLN A 6 10.96 -5.28 19.65
CA GLN A 6 10.52 -4.60 20.88
C GLN A 6 9.20 -5.15 21.42
N GLY A 7 8.23 -5.46 20.55
CA GLY A 7 6.97 -6.08 20.98
C GLY A 7 7.16 -7.46 21.59
N ILE A 8 8.04 -8.28 20.99
CA ILE A 8 8.38 -9.61 21.52
C ILE A 8 9.12 -9.49 22.86
N ASP A 9 10.01 -8.53 23.01
CA ASP A 9 10.75 -8.31 24.25
C ASP A 9 9.83 -7.85 25.39
N LEU A 10 8.85 -6.99 25.10
CA LEU A 10 7.82 -6.58 26.07
C LEU A 10 6.92 -7.76 26.49
N GLU A 11 6.63 -8.67 25.57
CA GLU A 11 5.82 -9.86 25.87
C GLU A 11 6.61 -10.90 26.68
N ARG A 12 7.94 -10.95 26.50
CA ARG A 12 8.83 -11.87 27.22
C ARG A 12 8.79 -11.70 28.73
N ASP A 13 8.63 -10.47 29.20
CA ASP A 13 8.51 -10.16 30.62
C ASP A 13 7.18 -10.63 31.23
N ARG A 14 6.16 -10.90 30.38
CA ARG A 14 4.82 -11.32 30.79
C ARG A 14 4.57 -12.81 30.59
N GLU A 15 4.86 -13.31 29.38
CA GLU A 15 4.70 -14.71 28.99
C GLU A 15 5.89 -15.18 28.15
N PRO A 16 6.93 -15.74 28.80
CA PRO A 16 8.16 -16.15 28.12
C PRO A 16 7.94 -17.19 27.00
N GLY A 17 7.04 -18.16 27.23
CA GLY A 17 6.75 -19.20 26.24
C GLY A 17 6.07 -18.67 24.98
N HIS A 18 5.18 -17.69 25.13
CA HIS A 18 4.54 -17.03 23.99
C HIS A 18 5.54 -16.14 23.23
N ALA A 19 6.44 -15.46 23.93
CA ALA A 19 7.51 -14.68 23.30
C ALA A 19 8.50 -15.58 22.51
N GLU A 20 8.80 -16.78 23.00
CA GLU A 20 9.59 -17.78 22.26
C GLU A 20 8.90 -18.24 21.00
N GLU A 21 7.59 -18.50 21.06
CA GLU A 21 6.79 -18.80 19.89
C GLU A 21 6.86 -17.63 18.88
N LEU A 22 6.56 -16.40 19.27
CA LEU A 22 6.63 -15.24 18.37
C LEU A 22 8.02 -15.02 17.75
N THR A 23 9.08 -15.30 18.51
CA THR A 23 10.47 -15.28 18.03
C THR A 23 10.69 -16.35 16.96
N PHE A 24 10.27 -17.58 17.22
CA PHE A 24 10.36 -18.68 16.26
C PHE A 24 9.60 -18.37 14.98
N TRP A 25 8.36 -17.88 15.07
CA TRP A 25 7.56 -17.49 13.91
C TRP A 25 8.26 -16.40 13.10
N ARG A 26 8.78 -15.34 13.73
CA ARG A 26 9.52 -14.28 13.03
C ARG A 26 10.72 -14.84 12.26
N ASP A 27 11.47 -15.75 12.86
CA ASP A 27 12.71 -16.28 12.29
C ASP A 27 12.46 -17.32 11.19
N THR A 28 11.37 -18.07 11.28
CA THR A 28 11.05 -19.17 10.34
C THR A 28 10.05 -18.79 9.25
N LEU A 29 9.20 -17.78 9.46
CA LEU A 29 8.18 -17.34 8.48
C LEU A 29 8.73 -17.01 7.08
N PRO A 30 9.89 -16.35 6.91
CA PRO A 30 10.40 -16.02 5.58
C PRO A 30 10.73 -17.25 4.72
N GLU A 31 11.22 -18.31 5.36
CA GLU A 31 11.72 -19.53 4.70
C GLU A 31 10.62 -20.60 4.61
N ALA A 32 9.88 -20.83 5.69
CA ALA A 32 8.90 -21.91 5.79
C ALA A 32 7.64 -21.69 4.93
N TRP A 33 7.27 -20.43 4.66
CA TRP A 33 6.06 -20.11 3.88
C TRP A 33 6.36 -19.83 2.40
N GLY A 34 7.61 -19.97 1.95
CA GLY A 34 7.98 -19.61 0.58
C GLY A 34 7.65 -18.14 0.25
N LEU A 35 7.50 -17.29 1.27
CA LEU A 35 7.15 -15.86 1.14
C LEU A 35 8.31 -15.03 0.58
N THR A 36 9.41 -15.68 0.21
CA THR A 36 10.38 -15.12 -0.72
C THR A 36 9.75 -15.11 -2.12
N PHE A 37 8.85 -14.17 -2.36
CA PHE A 37 8.34 -13.88 -3.68
C PHE A 37 9.48 -13.23 -4.50
N VAL A 38 10.27 -14.06 -5.18
CA VAL A 38 11.30 -13.60 -6.09
C VAL A 38 10.63 -13.20 -7.39
N LEU A 39 10.28 -11.91 -7.51
CA LEU A 39 9.97 -11.35 -8.82
C LEU A 39 11.28 -11.23 -9.61
N PRO A 40 11.38 -11.77 -10.84
CA PRO A 40 12.50 -11.49 -11.72
C PRO A 40 12.41 -10.04 -12.22
N LEU A 41 12.80 -9.09 -11.36
CA LEU A 41 12.60 -7.65 -11.56
C LEU A 41 13.24 -7.11 -12.84
N ARG A 42 14.34 -7.73 -13.29
CA ARG A 42 15.08 -7.33 -14.50
C ARG A 42 14.45 -7.84 -15.80
N GLU A 43 13.76 -8.97 -15.77
CA GLU A 43 13.21 -9.60 -16.98
C GLU A 43 11.80 -9.11 -17.29
N THR A 44 11.17 -8.45 -16.33
CA THR A 44 9.73 -8.12 -16.33
C THR A 44 9.44 -6.67 -16.67
N GLY A 45 10.45 -5.81 -16.87
CA GLY A 45 10.23 -4.39 -17.17
C GLY A 45 9.75 -3.56 -15.97
N ILE A 46 9.64 -4.17 -14.78
CA ILE A 46 9.06 -3.54 -13.58
C ILE A 46 9.90 -2.33 -13.17
N MET A 47 11.22 -2.47 -13.18
CA MET A 47 12.11 -1.39 -12.73
C MET A 47 12.09 -0.19 -13.69
N GLU A 48 11.91 -0.41 -14.98
CA GLU A 48 11.73 0.64 -15.99
C GLU A 48 10.43 1.41 -15.77
N ILE A 49 9.35 0.71 -15.36
CA ILE A 49 8.09 1.34 -15.00
C ILE A 49 8.24 2.14 -13.71
N VAL A 50 8.93 1.59 -12.70
CA VAL A 50 9.22 2.26 -11.42
C VAL A 50 10.06 3.53 -11.64
N ASP A 51 11.11 3.48 -12.46
CA ASP A 51 11.95 4.67 -12.77
C ASP A 51 11.12 5.76 -13.48
N LYS A 52 10.23 5.39 -14.40
CA LYS A 52 9.29 6.33 -15.02
C LYS A 52 8.34 6.96 -13.98
N MET A 53 7.84 6.17 -13.04
CA MET A 53 6.99 6.68 -11.95
C MET A 53 7.75 7.61 -10.99
N GLU A 54 9.04 7.36 -10.71
CA GLU A 54 9.88 8.22 -9.87
C GLU A 54 10.09 9.60 -10.51
N ARG A 55 10.22 9.66 -11.84
CA ARG A 55 10.38 10.90 -12.59
C ARG A 55 9.07 11.68 -12.79
N THR A 56 7.92 11.10 -12.45
CA THR A 56 6.61 11.70 -12.70
C THR A 56 6.19 12.65 -11.57
N LYS A 57 6.21 13.97 -11.85
CA LYS A 57 5.92 15.03 -10.86
C LYS A 57 4.63 14.84 -10.06
N GLN A 58 3.58 14.29 -10.68
CA GLN A 58 2.27 14.07 -10.07
C GLN A 58 2.29 13.02 -8.94
N LEU A 59 3.34 12.20 -8.88
CA LEU A 59 3.53 11.13 -7.91
C LEU A 59 4.61 11.43 -6.88
N ASN A 60 5.30 12.58 -6.94
CA ASN A 60 6.46 12.91 -6.10
C ASN A 60 6.22 12.75 -4.59
N ASP A 61 5.04 13.09 -4.11
CA ASP A 61 4.64 12.95 -2.70
C ASP A 61 4.37 11.50 -2.29
N MET A 62 4.08 10.59 -3.23
CA MET A 62 4.00 9.16 -2.94
C MET A 62 5.38 8.57 -2.60
N TRP A 63 6.45 9.18 -3.10
CA TRP A 63 7.84 8.78 -2.88
C TRP A 63 8.44 9.32 -1.58
N GLN A 64 7.75 10.23 -0.90
CA GLN A 64 8.24 10.81 0.35
C GLN A 64 8.24 9.75 1.45
N THR A 65 9.40 9.13 1.66
CA THR A 65 9.70 8.47 2.92
C THR A 65 9.83 9.52 4.02
N SER A 66 9.45 9.14 5.26
CA SER A 66 9.62 9.98 6.45
C SER A 66 10.98 10.71 6.42
N PRO A 67 11.06 11.98 6.85
CA PRO A 67 12.32 12.72 6.90
C PRO A 67 13.42 12.01 7.71
N GLN A 68 13.06 11.09 8.61
CA GLN A 68 14.00 10.28 9.39
C GLN A 68 14.49 9.01 8.66
N ALA A 69 13.99 8.71 7.46
CA ALA A 69 14.38 7.51 6.73
C ALA A 69 15.76 7.66 6.09
N THR A 70 16.72 6.86 6.55
CA THR A 70 18.09 6.82 6.02
C THR A 70 18.19 6.20 4.62
N ARG A 71 17.13 5.58 4.10
CA ARG A 71 17.09 4.99 2.75
C ARG A 71 15.76 5.27 2.08
N LYS A 72 15.81 5.72 0.82
CA LYS A 72 14.64 5.72 -0.07
C LYS A 72 14.15 4.28 -0.25
N LYS A 73 12.90 4.03 0.10
CA LYS A 73 12.22 2.75 -0.17
C LYS A 73 11.19 2.98 -1.27
N ILE A 74 11.07 2.04 -2.19
CA ILE A 74 10.00 2.06 -3.18
C ILE A 74 8.68 1.92 -2.41
N PRO A 75 7.73 2.86 -2.55
CA PRO A 75 6.43 2.74 -1.92
C PRO A 75 5.70 1.48 -2.41
N HIS A 76 5.03 0.77 -1.49
CA HIS A 76 4.35 -0.48 -1.82
C HIS A 76 3.33 -0.31 -2.96
N GLU A 77 2.53 0.77 -2.94
CA GLU A 77 1.54 1.04 -4.00
C GLU A 77 2.18 1.23 -5.38
N ILE A 78 3.36 1.85 -5.45
CA ILE A 78 4.11 2.04 -6.69
C ILE A 78 4.58 0.69 -7.22
N PHE A 79 5.16 -0.14 -6.35
CA PHE A 79 5.69 -1.45 -6.74
C PHE A 79 4.58 -2.40 -7.22
N VAL A 80 3.44 -2.43 -6.52
CA VAL A 80 2.26 -3.20 -6.93
C VAL A 80 1.70 -2.71 -8.26
N ALA A 81 1.60 -1.39 -8.46
CA ALA A 81 1.13 -0.82 -9.73
C ALA A 81 2.06 -1.17 -10.89
N ALA A 82 3.37 -1.04 -10.71
CA ALA A 82 4.35 -1.40 -11.73
C ALA A 82 4.29 -2.88 -12.11
N THR A 83 4.16 -3.76 -11.11
CA THR A 83 3.97 -5.21 -11.32
C THR A 83 2.67 -5.49 -12.07
N SER A 84 1.57 -4.86 -11.67
CA SER A 84 0.27 -4.97 -12.33
C SER A 84 0.32 -4.56 -13.81
N ILE A 85 1.03 -3.47 -14.13
CA ILE A 85 1.22 -3.00 -15.50
C ILE A 85 2.08 -3.99 -16.30
N ALA A 86 3.21 -4.43 -15.73
CA ALA A 86 4.14 -5.35 -16.39
C ALA A 86 3.47 -6.68 -16.80
N PHE A 87 2.59 -7.21 -15.95
CA PHE A 87 1.91 -8.48 -16.18
C PHE A 87 0.47 -8.34 -16.71
N GLY A 88 -0.03 -7.13 -16.94
CA GLY A 88 -1.40 -6.90 -17.38
C GLY A 88 -2.48 -7.38 -16.38
N MET A 89 -2.14 -7.47 -15.09
CA MET A 89 -3.02 -8.00 -14.05
C MET A 89 -3.80 -6.91 -13.33
N ARG A 90 -5.05 -7.17 -12.95
CA ARG A 90 -5.84 -6.23 -12.12
C ARG A 90 -5.38 -6.25 -10.66
N ILE A 91 -5.45 -5.11 -10.00
CA ILE A 91 -5.10 -4.97 -8.58
C ILE A 91 -6.34 -5.22 -7.73
N VAL A 92 -6.25 -6.10 -6.74
CA VAL A 92 -7.30 -6.29 -5.73
C VAL A 92 -6.85 -5.62 -4.44
N SER A 93 -7.58 -4.61 -3.96
CA SER A 93 -7.17 -3.83 -2.78
C SER A 93 -8.35 -3.15 -2.10
N LEU A 94 -8.32 -3.08 -0.77
CA LEU A 94 -9.21 -2.22 0.02
C LEU A 94 -8.80 -0.73 -0.06
N LYS A 95 -7.54 -0.44 -0.39
CA LYS A 95 -7.00 0.90 -0.59
C LYS A 95 -6.80 1.14 -2.08
N THR A 96 -7.82 1.68 -2.75
CA THR A 96 -7.81 1.86 -4.22
C THR A 96 -7.32 3.24 -4.66
N ARG A 97 -7.35 4.23 -3.75
CA ARG A 97 -7.06 5.64 -4.06
C ARG A 97 -5.64 5.85 -4.62
N GLY A 98 -4.63 5.18 -4.07
CA GLY A 98 -3.25 5.28 -4.57
C GLY A 98 -3.12 4.80 -6.02
N TYR A 99 -3.76 3.68 -6.35
CA TYR A 99 -3.73 3.12 -7.71
C TYR A 99 -4.51 3.96 -8.72
N LEU A 100 -5.62 4.57 -8.31
CA LEU A 100 -6.35 5.53 -9.15
C LEU A 100 -5.48 6.74 -9.48
N ARG A 101 -4.76 7.25 -8.50
CA ARG A 101 -3.85 8.38 -8.71
C ARG A 101 -2.73 8.04 -9.69
N ILE A 102 -2.18 6.83 -9.61
CA ILE A 102 -1.17 6.34 -10.57
C ILE A 102 -1.77 6.24 -11.97
N LYS A 103 -3.00 5.76 -12.09
CA LYS A 103 -3.75 5.76 -13.37
C LYS A 103 -3.97 7.18 -13.91
N ASP A 104 -4.39 8.11 -13.06
CA ASP A 104 -4.62 9.52 -13.42
C ASP A 104 -3.31 10.23 -13.83
N ALA A 105 -2.16 9.77 -13.34
CA ALA A 105 -0.83 10.23 -13.76
C ALA A 105 -0.38 9.67 -15.13
N GLY A 106 -1.25 8.94 -15.83
CA GLY A 106 -1.00 8.44 -17.19
C GLY A 106 -0.43 7.03 -17.28
N PHE A 107 -0.33 6.30 -16.16
CA PHE A 107 0.13 4.91 -16.18
C PHE A 107 -1.03 3.96 -16.49
N PRO A 108 -0.86 2.97 -17.39
CA PRO A 108 -1.95 2.12 -17.87
C PRO A 108 -2.26 0.99 -16.89
N VAL A 109 -2.70 1.33 -15.67
CA VAL A 109 -3.10 0.34 -14.65
C VAL A 109 -4.34 -0.43 -15.16
N PRO A 110 -4.28 -1.77 -15.32
CA PRO A 110 -5.36 -2.60 -15.89
C PRO A 110 -6.70 -2.56 -15.14
N GLY A 111 -6.72 -1.99 -13.94
CA GLY A 111 -7.91 -1.78 -13.12
C GLY A 111 -7.65 -2.12 -11.66
N CYS A 112 -8.52 -1.62 -10.78
CA CYS A 112 -8.50 -1.93 -9.36
C CYS A 112 -9.89 -2.37 -8.88
N ILE A 113 -9.94 -3.46 -8.11
CA ILE A 113 -11.18 -4.06 -7.59
C ILE A 113 -11.11 -4.06 -6.07
N THR A 114 -12.21 -3.69 -5.42
CA THR A 114 -12.35 -3.81 -3.96
C THR A 114 -12.92 -5.20 -3.63
N PRO A 115 -12.29 -6.00 -2.77
CA PRO A 115 -12.85 -7.27 -2.31
C PRO A 115 -14.31 -7.11 -1.83
N GLY A 116 -15.19 -8.00 -2.25
CA GLY A 116 -16.63 -7.95 -1.93
C GLY A 116 -17.45 -6.95 -2.77
N ASN A 117 -16.81 -6.15 -3.62
CA ASN A 117 -17.47 -5.26 -4.56
C ASN A 117 -16.85 -5.45 -5.96
N GLN A 118 -17.51 -6.26 -6.79
CA GLN A 118 -16.94 -6.71 -8.08
C GLN A 118 -16.85 -5.60 -9.15
N THR A 119 -17.35 -4.41 -8.85
CA THR A 119 -17.32 -3.26 -9.75
C THR A 119 -15.89 -2.70 -9.82
N PRO A 120 -15.27 -2.64 -11.02
CA PRO A 120 -13.97 -2.01 -11.18
C PRO A 120 -14.04 -0.54 -10.75
N VAL A 121 -13.11 -0.11 -9.91
CA VAL A 121 -13.00 1.29 -9.52
C VAL A 121 -12.43 2.05 -10.72
N ASN A 122 -13.32 2.52 -11.59
CA ASN A 122 -12.94 3.17 -12.85
C ASN A 122 -12.83 4.70 -12.73
N ARG A 123 -13.26 5.28 -11.60
CA ARG A 123 -13.26 6.72 -11.37
C ARG A 123 -13.20 7.01 -9.89
N ILE A 124 -12.47 8.05 -9.49
CA ILE A 124 -12.65 8.68 -8.18
C ILE A 124 -14.07 9.24 -8.18
N GLU A 125 -15.05 8.48 -7.68
CA GLU A 125 -16.22 9.12 -7.09
C GLU A 125 -15.67 9.91 -5.92
N ARG A 126 -15.55 11.23 -6.11
CA ARG A 126 -15.34 12.14 -4.98
C ARG A 126 -16.55 11.89 -4.09
N ARG A 127 -16.38 11.08 -3.03
CA ARG A 127 -17.37 11.07 -1.96
C ARG A 127 -17.57 12.54 -1.58
N PRO A 128 -18.80 13.07 -1.63
CA PRO A 128 -19.03 14.41 -1.17
C PRO A 128 -18.48 14.51 0.26
N LYS A 129 -17.76 15.59 0.57
CA LYS A 129 -17.31 15.83 1.94
C LYS A 129 -18.54 15.65 2.85
N PRO A 130 -18.45 14.90 3.96
CA PRO A 130 -19.53 14.90 4.93
C PRO A 130 -19.79 16.36 5.31
N LYS A 131 -21.05 16.78 5.20
CA LYS A 131 -21.48 18.11 5.63
C LYS A 131 -21.04 18.30 7.08
N ALA A 132 -20.53 19.49 7.41
CA ALA A 132 -20.21 19.79 8.79
C ALA A 132 -21.52 19.74 9.61
N PRO A 133 -21.50 19.36 10.90
CA PRO A 133 -22.71 19.38 11.73
C PRO A 133 -23.43 20.74 11.72
N SER A 134 -22.69 21.83 11.50
CA SER A 134 -23.23 23.19 11.34
C SER A 134 -24.13 23.37 10.12
N ASP A 135 -23.93 22.58 9.06
CA ASP A 135 -24.68 22.71 7.80
C ASP A 135 -26.10 22.12 7.91
N TYR A 136 -26.41 21.46 9.03
CA TYR A 136 -27.74 20.91 9.36
C TYR A 136 -28.58 21.84 10.25
N LEU A 137 -27.98 22.93 10.75
CA LEU A 137 -28.68 23.92 11.56
C LEU A 137 -28.97 25.15 10.70
N GLN A 138 -30.00 25.07 9.86
CA GLN A 138 -30.63 26.29 9.36
C GLN A 138 -31.63 26.79 10.40
N PRO A 139 -31.64 28.09 10.74
CA PRO A 139 -32.65 28.66 11.61
C PRO A 139 -33.97 28.67 10.85
N THR A 140 -34.94 27.87 11.31
CA THR A 140 -36.34 28.07 10.94
C THR A 140 -36.78 29.42 11.49
N MET A 141 -36.87 30.44 10.63
CA MET A 141 -37.57 31.67 10.94
C MET A 141 -39.08 31.44 10.77
N HIS A 142 -39.84 31.70 11.83
CA HIS A 142 -41.25 32.05 11.77
C HIS A 142 -41.39 33.48 12.30
#